data_AF-A0A2E6MLH5-F1
#
_entry.id   AF-A0A2E6MLH5-F1
#
_cell.length_a   1.000
_cell.length_b   1.000
_cell.length_c   1.000
_cell.angle_alpha   90.00
_cell.angle_beta   90.00
_cell.angle_gamma   90.00
#
_symmetry.space_group_name_H-M   'P 1'
#
loop_
_entity.id
_entity.type
_entity.pdbx_description
1 polymer ?
#
loop_
_entity_poly.entity_id
_entity_poly.type
_entity_poly.pdbx_seq_one_letter_code
_entity_poly.pdbx_strand_id
1 'polypeptide(L)'
;MNGIDCAKVRDCLPDFESGRIENHESVTIESHLLSCEDCQSELELIQMLRDGSPAVPVLLADQIENAVSSSRRPWNRSRWGPSVWGLPAAAVLVALVVGVGVSRDRSEVIQDVVFDFGVDADPGELWLSDDSFLAGDLWIENLSNETLMELLVELEGEGAAR
;
A
#
# COMPACT_ATOMS: atom_id res chain seq x y z
N MET A 1 7.44 -16.43 -37.32
CA MET A 1 6.38 -16.34 -36.31
C MET A 1 6.89 -15.38 -35.25
N ASN A 2 6.40 -14.13 -35.25
CA ASN A 2 6.66 -13.20 -34.15
C ASN A 2 5.74 -13.60 -33.01
N GLY A 3 6.11 -14.68 -32.32
CA GLY A 3 5.45 -15.09 -31.09
C GLY A 3 5.83 -14.12 -29.99
N ILE A 4 4.86 -13.80 -29.12
CA ILE A 4 5.14 -13.17 -27.84
C ILE A 4 6.15 -14.03 -27.07
N ASP A 5 7.14 -13.40 -26.46
CA ASP A 5 8.16 -14.11 -25.69
C ASP A 5 7.59 -14.55 -24.33
N CYS A 6 8.24 -15.53 -23.71
CA CYS A 6 7.83 -16.01 -22.40
C CYS A 6 7.89 -14.88 -21.35
N ALA A 7 8.88 -13.99 -21.43
CA ALA A 7 9.01 -12.87 -20.49
C ALA A 7 7.74 -12.00 -20.46
N LYS A 8 7.28 -11.54 -21.63
CA LYS A 8 6.08 -10.72 -21.75
C LYS A 8 4.81 -11.49 -21.39
N VAL A 9 4.73 -12.78 -21.71
CA VAL A 9 3.60 -13.61 -21.27
C VAL A 9 3.51 -13.64 -19.76
N ARG A 10 4.62 -13.91 -19.06
CA ARG A 10 4.67 -13.98 -17.59
C ARG A 10 4.26 -12.68 -16.92
N ASP A 11 4.73 -11.55 -17.44
CA ASP A 11 4.33 -10.23 -16.95
C ASP A 11 2.82 -10.01 -17.07
N CYS A 12 2.19 -10.59 -18.11
CA CYS A 12 0.76 -10.50 -18.36
C CYS A 12 -0.08 -11.57 -17.63
N LEU A 13 0.47 -12.69 -17.16
CA LEU A 13 -0.32 -13.79 -16.58
C LEU A 13 -1.22 -13.36 -15.39
N PRO A 14 -0.79 -12.49 -14.45
CA PRO A 14 -1.65 -12.07 -13.34
C PRO A 14 -2.89 -11.29 -13.80
N ASP A 15 -2.72 -10.43 -14.80
CA ASP A 15 -3.82 -9.65 -15.38
C ASP A 15 -4.69 -10.51 -16.31
N PHE A 16 -4.09 -11.47 -17.01
CA PHE A 16 -4.79 -12.48 -17.80
C PHE A 16 -5.77 -13.26 -16.91
N GLU A 17 -5.29 -13.79 -15.78
CA GLU A 17 -6.14 -14.49 -14.82
C GLU A 17 -7.18 -13.53 -14.17
N SER A 18 -6.80 -12.29 -13.92
CA SER A 18 -7.75 -11.31 -13.37
C SER A 18 -8.80 -10.85 -14.39
N GLY A 19 -8.73 -11.29 -15.65
CA GLY A 19 -9.61 -10.84 -16.74
C GLY A 19 -9.43 -9.36 -17.09
N ARG A 20 -8.27 -8.78 -16.78
CA ARG A 20 -7.95 -7.35 -16.98
C ARG A 20 -7.22 -7.06 -18.30
N ILE A 21 -7.05 -8.07 -19.14
CA ILE A 21 -6.37 -7.95 -20.44
C ILE A 21 -7.35 -7.71 -21.58
N GLU A 22 -6.92 -6.96 -22.59
CA GLU A 22 -7.70 -6.74 -23.81
C GLU A 22 -7.85 -8.04 -24.63
N ASN A 23 -9.01 -8.25 -25.24
CA ASN A 23 -9.36 -9.48 -25.97
C ASN A 23 -8.35 -9.89 -27.08
N HIS A 24 -7.61 -8.93 -27.64
CA HIS A 24 -6.63 -9.22 -28.70
C HIS A 24 -5.31 -9.78 -28.14
N GLU A 25 -4.92 -9.33 -26.95
CA GLU A 25 -3.75 -9.83 -26.23
C GLU A 25 -4.04 -11.19 -25.58
N SER A 26 -5.27 -11.39 -25.08
CA SER A 26 -5.68 -12.66 -24.48
C SER A 26 -5.54 -13.84 -25.46
N VAL A 27 -5.97 -13.68 -26.71
CA VAL A 27 -5.82 -14.72 -27.77
C VAL A 27 -4.35 -15.05 -28.03
N THR A 28 -3.48 -14.04 -27.97
CA THR A 28 -2.04 -14.21 -28.20
C THR A 28 -1.39 -14.97 -27.05
N ILE A 29 -1.79 -14.65 -25.80
CA ILE A 29 -1.34 -15.33 -24.58
C ILE A 29 -1.87 -16.78 -24.55
N GLU A 30 -3.15 -17.00 -24.84
CA GLU A 30 -3.75 -18.35 -24.94
C GLU A 30 -3.01 -19.20 -25.97
N SER A 31 -2.71 -18.65 -27.15
CA SER A 31 -1.94 -19.36 -28.17
C SER A 31 -0.53 -19.74 -27.69
N HIS A 32 0.12 -18.88 -26.89
CA HIS A 32 1.43 -19.18 -26.33
C HIS A 32 1.33 -20.27 -25.28
N LEU A 33 0.36 -20.16 -24.36
CA LEU A 33 0.10 -21.12 -23.30
C LEU A 33 -0.14 -22.52 -23.85
N LEU A 34 -0.83 -22.68 -24.99
CA LEU A 34 -1.00 -23.99 -25.62
C LEU A 34 0.30 -24.70 -26.03
N SER A 35 1.41 -23.95 -26.16
CA SER A 35 2.69 -24.45 -26.68
C SER A 35 3.85 -24.39 -25.68
N CYS A 36 3.70 -23.71 -24.54
CA CYS A 36 4.76 -23.50 -23.57
C CYS A 36 4.37 -24.03 -22.19
N GLU A 37 5.01 -25.12 -21.77
CA GLU A 37 4.78 -25.77 -20.46
C GLU A 37 5.19 -24.87 -19.29
N ASP A 38 6.31 -24.13 -19.41
CA ASP A 38 6.77 -23.22 -18.35
C ASP A 38 5.72 -22.15 -18.04
N CYS A 39 5.16 -21.50 -19.06
CA CYS A 39 4.11 -20.50 -18.87
C CYS A 39 2.79 -21.10 -18.37
N GLN A 40 2.48 -22.37 -18.70
CA GLN A 40 1.33 -23.07 -18.10
C GLN A 40 1.54 -23.30 -16.60
N SER A 41 2.74 -23.75 -16.20
CA SER A 41 3.05 -24.03 -14.80
C SER A 41 3.01 -22.77 -13.93
N GLU A 42 3.44 -21.63 -14.47
CA GLU A 42 3.33 -20.35 -13.78
C GLU A 42 1.87 -19.88 -13.66
N LEU A 43 1.05 -20.08 -14.71
CA LEU A 43 -0.38 -19.78 -14.64
C LEU A 43 -1.07 -20.63 -13.56
N GLU A 44 -0.74 -21.92 -13.45
CA GLU A 44 -1.24 -22.80 -12.40
C GLU A 44 -0.84 -22.31 -11.00
N LEU A 45 0.40 -21.84 -10.83
CA LEU A 45 0.85 -21.24 -9.57
C LEU A 45 0.05 -19.98 -9.20
N ILE A 46 -0.20 -19.11 -10.18
CA ILE A 46 -1.02 -17.90 -9.97
C ILE A 46 -2.46 -18.29 -9.56
N GLN A 47 -3.05 -19.29 -10.21
CA GLN A 47 -4.38 -19.79 -9.86
C GLN A 47 -4.43 -20.35 -8.43
N MET A 48 -3.45 -21.17 -8.05
CA MET A 48 -3.34 -21.70 -6.67
C MET A 48 -3.27 -20.58 -5.63
N LEU A 49 -2.47 -19.53 -5.88
CA LEU A 49 -2.36 -18.39 -4.97
C LEU A 49 -3.66 -17.60 -4.86
N ARG A 50 -4.40 -17.45 -5.97
CA ARG A 50 -5.71 -16.78 -5.96
C ARG A 50 -6.76 -17.57 -5.22
N ASP A 51 -6.82 -18.88 -5.43
CA ASP A 51 -7.77 -19.76 -4.77
C ASP A 51 -7.51 -19.85 -3.25
N GLY A 52 -6.24 -19.75 -2.85
CA GLY A 52 -5.84 -19.66 -1.44
C GLY A 52 -6.02 -18.28 -0.80
N SER A 53 -6.33 -17.25 -1.58
CA SER A 53 -6.43 -15.88 -1.07
C SER A 53 -7.69 -15.70 -0.21
N PRO A 54 -7.58 -15.08 0.98
CA PRO A 54 -8.74 -14.87 1.84
C PRO A 54 -9.77 -13.98 1.16
N ALA A 55 -11.05 -14.35 1.30
CA ALA A 55 -12.14 -13.53 0.82
C ALA A 55 -12.10 -12.14 1.49
N VAL A 56 -12.17 -11.09 0.69
CA VAL A 56 -12.21 -9.71 1.20
C VAL A 56 -13.49 -9.53 2.02
N PRO A 57 -13.41 -9.14 3.30
CA PRO A 57 -14.59 -8.90 4.12
C PRO A 57 -15.50 -7.83 3.52
N VAL A 58 -16.81 -8.06 3.60
CA VAL A 58 -17.82 -7.07 3.19
C VAL A 58 -17.61 -5.79 4.03
N LEU A 59 -17.72 -4.62 3.38
CA LEU A 59 -17.52 -3.30 3.98
C LEU A 59 -16.05 -2.91 4.30
N LEU A 60 -15.05 -3.74 4.00
CA LEU A 60 -13.65 -3.36 4.24
C LEU A 60 -13.28 -2.07 3.47
N ALA A 61 -13.72 -1.95 2.22
CA ALA A 61 -13.52 -0.76 1.41
C ALA A 61 -14.12 0.49 2.08
N ASP A 62 -15.37 0.41 2.55
CA ASP A 62 -16.03 1.52 3.23
C ASP A 62 -15.34 1.87 4.56
N GLN A 63 -14.86 0.87 5.30
CA GLN A 63 -14.12 1.09 6.55
C GLN A 63 -12.81 1.84 6.29
N ILE A 64 -12.07 1.44 5.26
CA ILE A 64 -10.83 2.11 4.84
C ILE A 64 -11.15 3.54 4.38
N GLU A 65 -12.17 3.74 3.55
CA GLU A 65 -12.55 5.08 3.08
C GLU A 65 -12.96 6.00 4.24
N ASN A 66 -13.71 5.49 5.21
CA ASN A 66 -14.10 6.23 6.42
C ASN A 66 -12.88 6.54 7.32
N ALA A 67 -11.95 5.60 7.49
CA ALA A 67 -10.72 5.82 8.25
C ALA A 67 -9.84 6.89 7.59
N VAL A 68 -9.64 6.79 6.27
CA VAL A 68 -8.84 7.76 5.51
C VAL A 68 -9.51 9.13 5.52
N SER A 69 -10.82 9.23 5.28
CA SER A 69 -11.53 10.51 5.25
C SER A 69 -11.60 11.18 6.62
N SER A 70 -11.75 10.41 7.71
CA SER A 70 -11.72 10.95 9.08
C SER A 70 -10.34 11.45 9.50
N SER A 71 -9.26 10.78 9.09
CA SER A 71 -7.88 11.25 9.31
C SER A 71 -7.55 12.54 8.55
N ARG A 72 -8.16 12.73 7.36
CA ARG A 72 -8.00 13.94 6.54
C ARG A 72 -8.83 15.12 7.02
N ARG A 73 -9.76 14.94 7.96
CA ARG A 73 -10.48 16.08 8.52
C ARG A 73 -9.48 16.89 9.35
N PRO A 74 -9.33 18.21 9.09
CA PRO A 74 -8.54 19.04 9.97
C PRO A 74 -9.10 18.88 11.37
N TRP A 75 -8.24 18.43 12.30
CA TRP A 75 -8.56 18.27 13.71
C TRP A 75 -9.10 19.62 14.20
N ASN A 76 -10.42 19.78 14.22
CA ASN A 76 -11.06 21.02 14.61
C ASN A 76 -10.94 21.14 16.13
N ARG A 77 -9.76 21.60 16.58
CA ARG A 77 -9.53 22.19 17.90
C ARG A 77 -10.34 23.49 17.97
N SER A 78 -11.65 23.36 18.16
CA SER A 78 -12.50 24.49 18.54
C SER A 78 -13.81 24.00 19.16
N ARG A 79 -13.71 23.33 20.31
CA ARG A 79 -14.87 23.12 21.20
C ARG A 79 -14.68 23.68 22.61
N TRP A 80 -13.70 24.55 22.82
CA TRP A 80 -13.50 25.29 24.08
C TRP A 80 -12.98 26.69 23.71
N GLY A 81 -13.76 27.74 24.03
CA GLY A 81 -13.76 29.09 23.44
C GLY A 81 -12.60 30.05 23.80
N PRO A 82 -12.79 31.40 23.83
CA PRO A 82 -14.03 32.19 23.74
C PRO A 82 -14.07 33.27 22.64
N SER A 83 -15.27 33.81 22.49
CA SER A 83 -15.65 35.06 21.81
C SER A 83 -14.65 36.20 22.05
N VAL A 84 -14.04 36.75 21.00
CA VAL A 84 -13.30 38.01 21.05
C VAL A 84 -13.90 38.97 20.03
N TRP A 85 -14.68 39.92 20.53
CA TRP A 85 -15.07 41.12 19.83
C TRP A 85 -13.81 41.95 19.48
N GLY A 86 -13.75 42.45 18.24
CA GLY A 86 -13.17 43.77 17.96
C GLY A 86 -11.75 43.83 17.36
N LEU A 87 -11.71 43.87 16.02
CA LEU A 87 -10.92 44.77 15.13
C LEU A 87 -9.37 44.76 15.19
N PRO A 88 -8.64 45.31 14.18
CA PRO A 88 -8.96 45.56 12.77
C PRO A 88 -7.87 45.02 11.79
N ALA A 89 -8.14 45.18 10.50
CA ALA A 89 -7.30 44.84 9.36
C ALA A 89 -5.89 45.46 9.38
N ALA A 90 -4.85 44.64 9.45
CA ALA A 90 -3.58 44.79 8.72
C ALA A 90 -2.56 43.73 9.18
N ALA A 91 -1.89 43.09 8.21
CA ALA A 91 -0.83 42.09 8.35
C ALA A 91 -1.34 40.73 8.90
N VAL A 92 -1.13 39.59 8.23
CA VAL A 92 0.18 39.07 7.81
C VAL A 92 0.02 38.24 6.53
N LEU A 93 0.69 38.69 5.48
CA LEU A 93 1.06 37.92 4.29
C LEU A 93 2.27 37.05 4.61
N VAL A 94 2.10 35.87 5.22
CA VAL A 94 3.08 34.75 5.29
C VAL A 94 2.23 33.53 5.71
N ALA A 95 2.04 32.43 4.98
CA ALA A 95 2.96 31.66 4.19
C ALA A 95 2.22 31.01 3.00
N LEU A 96 2.66 31.37 1.79
CA LEU A 96 2.44 30.60 0.57
C LEU A 96 3.67 29.70 0.38
N VAL A 97 3.78 28.61 1.15
CA VAL A 97 4.65 27.47 0.85
C VAL A 97 4.00 26.21 1.41
N VAL A 98 2.91 25.78 0.78
CA VAL A 98 2.63 24.35 0.64
C VAL A 98 2.24 24.18 -0.81
N GLY A 99 3.10 23.53 -1.57
CA GLY A 99 2.82 23.12 -2.94
C GLY A 99 1.68 22.10 -2.92
N VAL A 100 0.44 22.57 -2.96
CA VAL A 100 -0.70 21.79 -3.41
C VAL A 100 -1.05 22.32 -4.78
N GLY A 101 -0.49 21.67 -5.81
CA GLY A 101 -0.96 21.82 -7.17
C GLY A 101 -2.37 21.28 -7.28
N VAL A 102 -3.37 22.09 -6.95
CA VAL A 102 -4.76 21.86 -7.36
C VAL A 102 -4.86 22.27 -8.84
N SER A 103 -4.45 21.35 -9.72
CA SER A 103 -4.87 21.41 -11.12
C SER A 103 -6.26 20.83 -11.19
N ARG A 104 -7.24 21.74 -11.17
CA ARG A 104 -8.62 21.41 -11.49
C ARG A 104 -8.73 21.39 -13.01
N ASP A 105 -8.25 20.31 -13.63
CA ASP A 105 -8.63 19.98 -14.98
C ASP A 105 -8.95 18.50 -15.10
N ARG A 106 -10.04 18.24 -15.80
CA ARG A 106 -10.60 16.93 -16.04
C ARG A 106 -10.14 16.50 -17.43
N SER A 107 -9.16 15.60 -17.51
CA SER A 107 -9.12 14.50 -18.49
C SER A 107 -7.98 13.54 -18.16
N GLU A 108 -8.35 12.26 -18.06
CA GLU A 108 -7.63 11.06 -18.51
C GLU A 108 -6.16 10.79 -18.09
N VAL A 109 -5.95 9.51 -17.74
CA VAL A 109 -4.68 8.79 -17.58
C VAL A 109 -3.95 9.07 -16.26
N ILE A 110 -4.11 8.15 -15.31
CA ILE A 110 -3.15 7.95 -14.22
C ILE A 110 -1.87 7.42 -14.89
N GLN A 111 -0.96 8.34 -15.24
CA GLN A 111 0.41 8.00 -15.59
C GLN A 111 1.12 7.59 -14.30
N ASP A 112 1.38 6.29 -14.21
CA ASP A 112 2.64 5.71 -13.79
C ASP A 112 3.49 6.59 -12.85
N VAL A 113 3.19 6.50 -11.55
CA VAL A 113 4.17 6.88 -10.52
C VAL A 113 5.17 5.75 -10.49
N VAL A 114 6.16 5.81 -11.37
CA VAL A 114 7.38 5.00 -11.24
C VAL A 114 8.05 5.43 -9.95
N PHE A 115 7.90 4.62 -8.90
CA PHE A 115 8.76 4.72 -7.75
C PHE A 115 10.16 4.26 -8.19
N ASP A 116 11.08 5.21 -8.32
CA ASP A 116 12.49 4.95 -8.56
C ASP A 116 13.11 4.31 -7.31
N PHE A 117 12.96 2.99 -7.16
CA PHE A 117 13.79 2.21 -6.26
C PHE A 117 15.10 1.90 -6.99
N GLY A 118 15.97 2.91 -7.11
CA GLY A 118 17.36 2.72 -7.49
C GLY A 118 18.12 1.97 -6.40
N VAL A 119 17.90 0.67 -6.28
CA VAL A 119 18.72 -0.25 -5.50
C VAL A 119 19.41 -1.16 -6.50
N ASP A 120 20.73 -1.01 -6.65
CA ASP A 120 21.58 -2.03 -7.25
C ASP A 120 21.47 -3.28 -6.36
N ALA A 121 20.50 -4.14 -6.66
CA ALA A 121 20.29 -5.38 -5.94
C ALA A 121 21.42 -6.35 -6.32
N ASP A 122 22.44 -6.45 -5.48
CA ASP A 122 23.30 -7.64 -5.46
C ASP A 122 22.40 -8.83 -5.11
N PRO A 123 22.25 -9.84 -5.99
CA PRO A 123 21.28 -10.92 -5.78
C PRO A 123 21.61 -11.87 -4.62
N GLY A 124 22.60 -11.54 -3.77
CA GLY A 124 22.99 -12.28 -2.58
C GLY A 124 22.31 -11.85 -1.28
N GLU A 125 21.68 -10.68 -1.22
CA GLU A 125 21.01 -10.14 0.00
C GLU A 125 19.48 -10.08 -0.13
N LEU A 126 18.91 -10.91 -1.01
CA LEU A 126 17.47 -11.02 -1.17
C LEU A 126 16.85 -11.86 -0.02
N TRP A 127 16.42 -11.17 1.04
CA TRP A 127 15.25 -11.54 1.86
C TRP A 127 15.24 -12.92 2.52
N LEU A 128 16.23 -13.25 3.35
CA LEU A 128 16.10 -14.40 4.26
C LEU A 128 16.95 -14.17 5.51
N SER A 129 16.39 -13.52 6.55
CA SER A 129 16.57 -13.91 7.99
C SER A 129 16.00 -12.89 8.99
N ASP A 130 15.89 -11.60 8.67
CA ASP A 130 15.66 -10.53 9.67
C ASP A 130 14.26 -9.89 9.63
N ASP A 131 13.33 -10.50 8.91
CA ASP A 131 11.95 -10.04 8.72
C ASP A 131 11.05 -10.36 9.92
N SER A 132 11.55 -11.16 10.87
CA SER A 132 10.89 -11.54 12.14
C SER A 132 10.43 -10.29 12.92
N PHE A 133 11.18 -9.19 12.83
CA PHE A 133 10.85 -7.93 13.50
C PHE A 133 9.63 -7.20 12.88
N LEU A 134 9.40 -7.36 11.57
CA LEU A 134 8.27 -6.75 10.85
C LEU A 134 7.03 -7.66 10.82
N ALA A 135 7.23 -8.97 10.86
CA ALA A 135 6.15 -9.96 10.86
C ALA A 135 5.46 -10.13 12.23
N GLY A 136 5.89 -9.40 13.26
CA GLY A 136 5.31 -9.51 14.61
C GLY A 136 5.62 -10.86 15.27
N ASP A 137 6.80 -11.40 15.02
CA ASP A 137 7.25 -12.66 15.57
C ASP A 137 7.57 -12.49 17.07
N LEU A 138 6.59 -12.81 17.92
CA LEU A 138 6.62 -13.40 19.27
C LEU A 138 7.86 -13.25 20.20
N TRP A 139 8.62 -12.16 20.15
CA TRP A 139 9.65 -11.84 21.18
C TRP A 139 9.06 -11.67 22.58
N ILE A 140 7.73 -11.52 22.71
CA ILE A 140 7.00 -11.38 23.98
C ILE A 140 6.77 -12.74 24.68
N GLU A 141 6.76 -13.86 23.95
CA GLU A 141 6.36 -15.16 24.52
C GLU A 141 7.39 -15.76 25.50
N ASN A 142 8.65 -15.31 25.44
CA ASN A 142 9.72 -15.77 26.34
C ASN A 142 10.22 -14.68 27.29
N LEU A 143 9.47 -13.58 27.45
CA LEU A 143 9.75 -12.60 28.49
C LEU A 143 9.26 -13.12 29.83
N SER A 144 10.09 -12.98 30.85
CA SER A 144 9.65 -13.23 32.22
C SER A 144 8.68 -12.13 32.67
N ASN A 145 7.83 -12.48 33.63
CA ASN A 145 6.73 -11.60 34.05
C ASN A 145 7.25 -10.26 34.64
N GLU A 146 8.45 -10.25 35.21
CA GLU A 146 9.11 -9.04 35.69
C GLU A 146 9.53 -8.09 34.57
N THR A 147 10.09 -8.61 33.47
CA THR A 147 10.49 -7.78 32.31
C THR A 147 9.28 -7.22 31.57
N LEU A 148 8.19 -8.00 31.50
CA LEU A 148 6.93 -7.56 30.91
C LEU A 148 6.30 -6.41 31.74
N MET A 149 6.35 -6.51 33.07
CA MET A 149 5.88 -5.45 33.98
C MET A 149 6.73 -4.19 33.89
N GLU A 150 8.05 -4.30 33.72
CA GLU A 150 8.95 -3.16 33.56
C GLU A 150 8.65 -2.37 32.29
N LEU A 151 8.44 -3.08 31.16
CA LEU A 151 8.03 -2.47 29.89
C LEU A 151 6.66 -1.79 29.96
N LEU A 152 5.70 -2.37 30.70
CA LEU A 152 4.38 -1.75 30.90
C LEU A 152 4.48 -0.43 31.67
N VAL A 153 5.32 -0.38 32.71
CA VAL A 153 5.55 0.83 33.49
C VAL A 153 6.26 1.91 32.67
N GLU A 154 7.21 1.54 31.82
CA GLU A 154 7.89 2.47 30.90
C GLU A 154 6.91 3.09 29.90
N LEU A 155 6.07 2.28 29.26
CA LEU A 155 5.06 2.75 28.30
C LEU A 155 3.98 3.62 28.95
N GLU A 156 3.54 3.27 30.16
CA GLU A 156 2.56 4.06 30.91
C GLU A 156 3.17 5.38 31.42
N GLY A 157 4.44 5.36 31.82
CA GLY A 157 5.20 6.54 32.22
C GLY A 157 5.47 7.51 31.07
N GLU A 158 5.75 7.00 29.87
CA GLU A 158 6.01 7.82 28.68
C GLU A 158 4.71 8.38 28.06
N GLY A 159 3.57 7.74 28.33
CA GLY A 159 2.23 8.28 28.03
C GLY A 159 1.76 9.38 28.99
N ALA A 160 2.32 9.46 30.20
CA ALA A 160 1.93 10.45 31.22
C ALA A 160 2.70 11.79 31.13
N ALA A 161 3.70 11.89 30.26
CA ALA A 161 4.53 13.10 30.09
C ALA A 161 4.20 13.94 28.84
N ARG A 162 2.96 13.86 28.33
CA ARG A 162 2.48 14.71 27.23
C ARG A 162 1.16 15.41 27.52
#